data_AF-A0A5C8V708-F1
#
_entry.id   AF-A0A5C8V708-F1
#
_cell.length_a   1.000
_cell.length_b   1.000
_cell.length_c   1.000
_cell.angle_alpha   90.00
_cell.angle_beta   90.00
_cell.angle_gamma   90.00
#
_symmetry.space_group_name_H-M   'P 1'
#
loop_
_entity.id
_entity.type
_entity.pdbx_description
1 polymer ?
#
loop_
_entity_poly.entity_id
_entity_poly.type
_entity_poly.pdbx_seq_one_letter_code
_entity_poly.pdbx_strand_id
1 'polypeptide(L)'
;MRLRLSFVDIFIPFDIGRRVQQNAAGGTNHGAANNVFIIGENLKSKGFYNELPNLTNLDANGDVIHSVDFRSVYATILDKWLQVDDEIILNKSFSKLDFIN
;
A
#
# COMPACT_ATOMS: atom_id res chain seq x y z
N MET A 1 -16.58 -1.57 26.39
CA MET A 1 -16.02 -1.37 25.05
C MET A 1 -14.93 -0.32 25.16
N ARG A 2 -13.66 -0.74 25.23
CA ARG A 2 -12.54 0.19 25.40
C ARG A 2 -12.10 0.60 23.99
N LEU A 3 -12.49 1.79 23.55
CA LEU A 3 -11.87 2.45 22.41
C LEU A 3 -10.38 2.61 22.74
N ARG A 4 -9.54 1.69 22.26
CA ARG A 4 -8.10 1.96 22.16
C ARG A 4 -7.95 2.94 21.01
N LEU A 5 -7.94 4.22 21.35
CA LEU A 5 -7.32 5.24 20.52
C LEU A 5 -5.82 4.93 20.50
N SER A 6 -5.39 4.08 19.56
CA SER A 6 -4.00 3.99 19.16
C SER A 6 -3.68 5.30 18.45
N PHE A 7 -2.77 6.07 19.02
CA PHE A 7 -2.40 7.38 18.49
C PHE A 7 -1.60 7.23 17.19
N VAL A 8 -2.07 7.89 16.13
CA VAL A 8 -1.39 8.25 14.88
C VAL A 8 -1.13 7.09 13.89
N ASP A 9 -2.09 6.85 12.99
CA ASP A 9 -1.96 5.87 11.90
C ASP A 9 -1.82 6.61 10.56
N ILE A 10 -0.65 7.20 10.30
CA ILE A 10 -0.40 7.87 9.01
C ILE A 10 -0.37 6.82 7.91
N PHE A 11 -1.46 6.73 7.15
CA PHE A 11 -1.51 6.06 5.86
C PHE A 11 -1.47 7.14 4.77
N ILE A 12 -0.40 7.16 3.97
CA ILE A 12 -0.28 8.08 2.83
C ILE A 12 -0.45 7.26 1.54
N PRO A 13 -1.68 7.15 0.99
CA PRO A 13 -1.86 6.61 -0.34
C PRO A 13 -1.37 7.67 -1.32
N PHE A 14 -0.17 7.49 -1.87
CA PHE A 14 0.20 8.25 -3.04
C PHE A 14 -0.39 7.55 -4.27
N ASP A 15 -1.57 7.98 -4.67
CA ASP A 15 -2.29 7.55 -5.89
C ASP A 15 -1.52 7.88 -7.19
N ILE A 16 -0.35 8.50 -7.05
CA ILE A 16 0.46 8.97 -8.16
C ILE A 16 1.91 8.51 -7.96
N GLY A 17 2.21 7.30 -8.41
CA GLY A 17 3.58 6.84 -8.63
C GLY A 17 4.31 7.67 -9.69
N ARG A 18 5.60 7.38 -9.90
CA ARG A 18 6.42 8.03 -10.93
C ARG A 18 7.04 6.97 -11.83
N ARG A 19 7.04 7.23 -13.15
CA ARG A 19 7.78 6.40 -14.11
C ARG A 19 9.28 6.58 -13.95
N VAL A 20 10.04 5.52 -14.25
CA VAL A 20 11.51 5.53 -14.23
C VAL A 20 12.06 6.45 -15.32
N GLN A 21 11.42 6.49 -16.49
CA GLN A 21 11.88 7.26 -17.64
C GLN A 21 11.62 8.77 -17.48
N GLN A 22 12.62 9.57 -17.86
CA GLN A 22 12.50 11.02 -17.97
C GLN A 22 11.56 11.41 -19.14
N ASN A 23 10.71 12.42 -18.92
CA ASN A 23 9.83 12.99 -19.93
C ASN A 23 10.46 14.18 -20.67
N ALA A 24 9.78 14.66 -21.71
CA ALA A 24 10.28 15.77 -22.55
C ALA A 24 10.48 17.09 -21.80
N ALA A 25 9.85 17.27 -20.64
CA ALA A 25 9.98 18.46 -19.81
C ALA A 25 11.11 18.36 -18.76
N GLY A 26 11.91 17.28 -18.78
CA GLY A 26 12.99 17.07 -17.81
C GLY A 26 12.55 16.50 -16.46
N GLY A 27 11.28 16.11 -16.32
CA GLY A 27 10.74 15.44 -15.14
C GLY A 27 10.41 13.97 -15.42
N THR A 28 9.47 13.40 -14.66
CA THR A 28 8.91 12.05 -14.92
C THR A 28 7.41 12.12 -15.17
N ASN A 29 6.83 11.09 -15.77
CA ASN A 29 5.37 10.99 -15.89
C ASN A 29 4.78 10.31 -14.64
N HIS A 30 3.46 10.43 -14.48
CA HIS A 30 2.70 9.64 -13.50
C HIS A 30 2.88 8.14 -13.78
N GLY A 31 2.92 7.34 -12.72
CA GLY A 31 3.06 5.90 -12.82
C GLY A 31 2.24 5.12 -11.80
N ALA A 32 2.21 3.81 -11.99
CA ALA A 32 1.20 2.94 -11.38
C ALA A 32 1.54 2.39 -9.98
N ALA A 33 2.78 2.55 -9.50
CA ALA A 33 3.22 2.00 -8.22
C ALA A 33 3.83 3.07 -7.30
N ASN A 34 3.60 2.92 -5.99
CA ASN A 34 4.12 3.83 -4.98
C ASN A 34 4.47 3.11 -3.67
N ASN A 35 5.08 3.85 -2.74
CA ASN A 35 5.38 3.40 -1.40
C ASN A 35 4.20 3.66 -0.47
N VAL A 36 3.94 2.72 0.44
CA VAL A 36 2.98 2.87 1.53
C VAL A 36 3.73 2.79 2.85
N PHE A 37 3.45 3.74 3.73
CA PHE A 37 3.92 3.72 5.11
C PHE A 37 2.76 3.34 6.01
N ILE A 38 3.01 2.40 6.93
CA ILE A 38 2.08 2.03 8.00
C ILE A 38 2.87 2.13 9.28
N ILE A 39 2.37 2.93 10.21
CA ILE A 39 3.01 3.21 11.49
C ILE A 39 1.97 2.92 12.57
N GLY A 40 2.32 2.07 13.52
CA GLY A 40 1.42 1.70 14.61
C GLY A 40 2.05 0.68 15.56
N GLU A 41 1.52 0.61 16.78
CA GLU A 41 2.02 -0.31 17.81
C GLU A 41 1.64 -1.77 17.55
N ASN A 42 0.59 -2.02 16.75
CA ASN A 42 0.05 -3.35 16.49
C ASN A 42 0.71 -4.06 15.30
N LEU A 43 1.79 -3.50 14.74
CA LEU A 43 2.51 -4.10 13.62
C LEU A 43 3.31 -5.33 14.09
N LYS A 44 3.21 -6.43 13.32
CA LYS A 44 3.94 -7.69 13.60
C LYS A 44 5.45 -7.52 13.51
N SER A 45 5.92 -6.64 12.63
CA SER A 45 7.33 -6.39 12.41
C SER A 45 7.57 -4.92 12.07
N LYS A 46 8.81 -4.47 12.30
CA LYS A 46 9.30 -3.15 11.88
C LYS A 46 10.14 -3.32 10.61
N GLY A 47 10.11 -2.33 9.73
CA GLY A 47 10.93 -2.29 8.52
C GLY A 47 10.12 -2.47 7.23
N PHE A 48 10.75 -3.01 6.20
CA PHE A 48 10.13 -3.24 4.89
C PHE A 48 9.25 -4.49 4.91
N TYR A 49 8.05 -4.39 4.34
CA TYR A 49 7.13 -5.53 4.20
C TYR A 49 7.44 -6.41 3.00
N ASN A 50 7.95 -5.80 1.91
CA ASN A 50 8.29 -6.48 0.66
C ASN A 50 9.64 -5.99 0.13
N GLU A 51 10.19 -6.76 -0.82
CA GLU A 51 11.43 -6.42 -1.52
C GLU A 51 11.35 -5.08 -2.26
N LEU A 52 12.52 -4.47 -2.50
CA LEU A 52 12.64 -3.25 -3.30
C LEU A 52 12.14 -3.47 -4.75
N PRO A 53 11.60 -2.42 -5.41
CA PRO A 53 11.13 -2.54 -6.78
C PRO A 53 12.29 -2.77 -7.75
N ASN A 54 12.05 -3.58 -8.78
CA ASN A 54 13.00 -3.74 -9.88
C ASN A 54 12.80 -2.61 -10.91
N LEU A 55 13.75 -1.67 -10.99
CA LEU A 55 13.67 -0.52 -11.89
C LEU A 55 14.09 -0.82 -13.34
N THR A 56 14.57 -2.03 -13.63
CA THR A 56 14.92 -2.46 -14.99
C THR A 56 13.88 -3.40 -15.60
N ASN A 57 12.96 -3.94 -14.79
CA ASN A 57 11.83 -4.76 -15.23
C ASN A 57 10.52 -3.99 -15.03
N LEU A 58 10.06 -3.35 -16.11
CA LEU A 58 8.87 -2.49 -16.11
C LEU A 58 7.75 -3.14 -16.92
N ASP A 59 6.51 -2.70 -16.70
CA ASP A 59 5.39 -3.14 -17.53
C ASP A 59 5.45 -2.55 -18.96
N ALA A 60 4.46 -2.90 -19.80
CA ALA A 60 4.38 -2.42 -21.17
C ALA A 60 4.25 -0.88 -21.29
N ASN A 61 3.86 -0.19 -20.22
CA ASN A 61 3.72 1.27 -20.16
C ASN A 61 4.97 1.96 -19.59
N GLY A 62 6.00 1.19 -19.20
CA GLY A 62 7.19 1.71 -18.51
C GLY A 62 6.93 2.04 -17.04
N ASP A 63 5.89 1.47 -16.44
CA ASP A 63 5.55 1.62 -15.04
C ASP A 63 6.25 0.55 -14.19
N VAL A 64 6.63 0.93 -12.95
CA VAL A 64 7.13 -0.03 -11.97
C VAL A 64 6.01 -1.02 -11.65
N ILE A 65 6.33 -2.31 -11.70
CA ILE A 65 5.38 -3.38 -11.37
C ILE A 65 5.22 -3.44 -9.85
N HIS A 66 3.99 -3.28 -9.36
CA HIS A 66 3.70 -3.38 -7.93
C HIS A 66 3.84 -4.84 -7.44
N SER A 67 4.39 -5.01 -6.25
CA SER A 67 4.49 -6.31 -5.56
C SER A 67 3.32 -6.58 -4.62
N VAL A 68 2.67 -5.51 -4.13
CA VAL A 68 1.55 -5.56 -3.20
C VAL A 68 0.38 -4.81 -3.82
N ASP A 69 -0.77 -5.47 -3.90
CA ASP A 69 -2.02 -4.83 -4.27
C ASP A 69 -2.48 -3.92 -3.12
N PHE A 70 -2.68 -2.63 -3.41
CA PHE A 70 -3.11 -1.67 -2.40
C PHE A 70 -4.48 -2.02 -1.79
N ARG A 71 -5.33 -2.74 -2.54
CA ARG A 71 -6.64 -3.19 -2.07
C ARG A 71 -6.52 -4.22 -0.96
N SER A 72 -5.47 -5.05 -1.03
CA SER A 72 -5.08 -5.97 0.05
C SER A 72 -4.65 -5.22 1.31
N VAL A 73 -4.00 -4.06 1.17
CA VAL A 73 -3.65 -3.20 2.32
C VAL A 73 -4.92 -2.67 2.99
N TYR A 74 -5.87 -2.12 2.22
CA TYR A 74 -7.15 -1.66 2.77
C TYR A 74 -7.95 -2.79 3.41
N ALA A 75 -8.07 -3.94 2.75
CA ALA A 75 -8.75 -5.11 3.30
C ALA A 75 -8.15 -5.54 4.64
N THR A 76 -6.82 -5.54 4.76
CA THR A 76 -6.11 -5.88 6.00
C THR A 76 -6.39 -4.89 7.13
N ILE A 77 -6.38 -3.59 6.84
CA ILE A 77 -6.65 -2.55 7.85
C ILE A 77 -8.11 -2.61 8.29
N LEU A 78 -9.06 -2.72 7.35
CA LEU A 78 -10.49 -2.80 7.65
C LEU A 78 -10.80 -4.00 8.55
N ASP A 79 -10.32 -5.19 8.18
CA ASP A 79 -10.58 -6.43 8.89
C ASP A 79 -9.82 -6.53 10.23
N LYS A 80 -8.50 -6.44 10.19
CA LYS A 80 -7.67 -6.76 11.37
C LYS A 80 -7.53 -5.60 12.34
N TRP A 81 -7.50 -4.37 11.84
CA TRP A 81 -7.34 -3.19 12.68
C TRP A 81 -8.69 -2.62 13.12
N LEU A 82 -9.52 -2.28 12.16
CA LEU A 82 -10.79 -1.59 12.42
C LEU A 82 -11.91 -2.56 12.80
N GLN A 83 -11.70 -3.87 12.63
CA GLN A 83 -12.66 -4.93 12.97
C GLN A 83 -14.02 -4.71 12.31
N VAL A 84 -14.00 -4.29 11.04
CA VAL A 84 -15.18 -4.11 10.19
C VAL A 84 -15.13 -5.07 9.00
N ASP A 85 -16.30 -5.34 8.42
CA ASP A 85 -16.42 -6.19 7.24
C ASP A 85 -15.83 -5.50 6.00
N ASP A 86 -14.66 -5.96 5.58
CA ASP A 86 -13.93 -5.40 4.45
C ASP A 86 -14.62 -5.70 3.11
N GLU A 87 -15.31 -6.84 2.99
CA GLU A 87 -15.96 -7.24 1.75
C GLU A 87 -17.19 -6.38 1.46
N ILE A 88 -17.95 -6.01 2.50
CA ILE A 88 -19.08 -5.07 2.38
C ILE A 88 -18.58 -3.69 1.95
N ILE A 89 -17.49 -3.19 2.56
CA ILE A 89 -16.97 -1.85 2.28
C ILE A 89 -16.31 -1.76 0.90
N LEU A 90 -15.52 -2.78 0.53
CA LEU A 90 -14.79 -2.82 -0.74
C LEU A 90 -15.64 -3.41 -1.88
N ASN A 91 -16.84 -3.90 -1.57
CA ASN A 91 -17.76 -4.58 -2.49
C ASN A 91 -17.10 -5.77 -3.23
N LYS A 92 -16.06 -6.36 -2.63
CA LYS A 92 -15.26 -7.46 -3.17
C LYS A 92 -14.30 -7.98 -2.10
N SER A 93 -14.01 -9.28 -2.15
CA SER A 93 -12.98 -9.91 -1.32
C SER A 93 -11.57 -9.70 -1.90
N PHE A 94 -10.61 -9.37 -1.04
CA PHE A 94 -9.19 -9.25 -1.37
C PHE A 94 -8.32 -10.04 -0.38
N SER A 95 -7.14 -10.46 -0.82
CA SER A 95 -6.19 -11.16 0.04
C SER A 95 -5.77 -10.27 1.22
N LYS A 96 -5.77 -10.82 2.43
CA LYS A 96 -5.31 -10.12 3.62
C LYS A 96 -3.81 -10.36 3.81
N LEU A 97 -3.10 -9.29 4.16
CA LEU A 97 -1.67 -9.27 4.36
C LEU A 97 -1.34 -9.59 5.82
N ASP A 98 -0.09 -9.98 6.07
CA ASP A 98 0.35 -10.46 7.39
C ASP A 98 1.24 -9.46 8.14
N PHE A 99 0.80 -8.20 8.22
CA PHE A 99 1.52 -7.16 8.98
C PHE A 99 0.79 -6.67 10.24
N ILE A 100 -0.48 -7.04 10.42
CA ILE A 100 -1.28 -6.80 11.64
C ILE A 100 -1.77 -8.15 12.17
N ASN A 101 -1.87 -8.26 13.50
CA ASN A 101 -2.41 -9.43 14.20
C ASN A 101 -3.90 -9.63 13.95
#